data_AF-A0A952E7L1-F1
#
_entry.id   AF-A0A952E7L1-F1
#
_cell.length_a   1.000
_cell.length_b   1.000
_cell.length_c   1.000
_cell.angle_alpha   90.00
_cell.angle_beta   90.00
_cell.angle_gamma   90.00
#
_symmetry.space_group_name_H-M   'P 1'
#
loop_
_entity.id
_entity.type
_entity.pdbx_description
1 polymer ?
#
loop_
_entity_poly.entity_id
_entity_poly.type
_entity_poly.pdbx_seq_one_letter_code
_entity_poly.pdbx_strand_id
1 'polypeptide(L)'
;MIEELIKFAKQYHEGFSEVPDAFLRRMFETYKDTTLVNSVDGEICGFGIYQEWPDLLNFICMVGNPEGDVFKNIIALMDARCKIPDKKIVFFDETKMELKILCPH
;
A
#
# COMPACT_ATOMS: atom_id res chain seq x y z
N MET A 1 6.55 -7.36 -12.98
CA MET A 1 6.17 -7.02 -11.59
C MET A 1 6.72 -5.67 -11.11
N ILE A 2 8.03 -5.47 -10.85
CA ILE A 2 8.52 -4.15 -10.37
C ILE A 2 8.25 -3.02 -11.39
N GLU A 3 8.48 -3.23 -12.69
CA GLU A 3 8.14 -2.20 -13.71
C GLU A 3 6.66 -1.83 -13.72
N GLU A 4 5.79 -2.82 -13.49
CA GLU A 4 4.34 -2.61 -13.49
C GLU A 4 3.91 -1.84 -12.24
N LEU A 5 4.52 -2.14 -11.08
CA LEU A 5 4.32 -1.37 -9.86
C LEU A 5 4.77 0.08 -10.02
N ILE A 6 5.92 0.34 -10.66
CA ILE A 6 6.40 1.71 -10.92
C ILE A 6 5.41 2.46 -11.81
N LYS A 7 4.98 1.85 -12.92
CA LYS A 7 3.98 2.45 -13.82
C LYS A 7 2.67 2.77 -13.08
N PHE A 8 2.15 1.81 -12.32
CA PHE A 8 0.93 1.97 -11.53
C PHE A 8 1.07 3.07 -10.47
N ALA A 9 2.17 3.07 -9.72
CA ALA A 9 2.48 4.04 -8.68
C ALA A 9 2.50 5.48 -9.24
N LYS A 10 3.16 5.68 -10.38
CA LYS A 10 3.22 6.97 -11.07
C LYS A 10 1.87 7.45 -11.60
N GLN A 11 1.01 6.51 -12.00
CA GLN A 11 -0.30 6.82 -12.52
C GLN A 11 -1.27 7.29 -11.43
N TYR A 12 -1.17 6.71 -10.22
CA TYR A 12 -2.22 6.85 -9.20
C TYR A 12 -1.75 7.47 -7.87
N HIS A 13 -0.48 7.86 -7.74
CA HIS A 13 0.05 8.55 -6.56
C HIS A 13 0.80 9.82 -6.97
N GLU A 14 0.25 10.98 -6.64
CA GLU A 14 0.81 12.29 -7.02
C GLU A 14 2.27 12.45 -6.55
N GLY A 15 2.58 12.01 -5.33
CA GLY A 15 3.95 12.05 -4.82
C GLY A 15 4.98 11.20 -5.58
N PHE A 16 4.54 10.34 -6.51
CA PHE A 16 5.42 9.48 -7.32
C PHE A 16 5.53 9.90 -8.77
N SER A 17 4.67 10.78 -9.29
CA SER A 17 4.63 11.13 -10.72
C SER A 17 5.98 11.67 -11.23
N GLU A 18 6.62 12.54 -10.44
CA GLU A 18 7.89 13.18 -10.77
C GLU A 18 9.13 12.42 -10.26
N VAL A 19 8.93 11.32 -9.52
CA VAL A 19 10.04 10.58 -8.91
C VAL A 19 10.77 9.76 -9.99
N PRO A 20 12.11 9.78 -10.06
CA PRO A 20 12.85 8.98 -11.03
C PRO A 20 12.61 7.47 -10.85
N ASP A 21 12.45 6.74 -11.95
CA ASP A 21 12.19 5.28 -11.94
C ASP A 21 13.26 4.50 -11.18
N ALA A 22 14.53 4.93 -11.25
CA ALA A 22 15.62 4.31 -10.52
C ALA A 22 15.45 4.41 -8.99
N PHE A 23 14.84 5.49 -8.50
CA PHE A 23 14.54 5.65 -7.08
C PHE A 23 13.36 4.76 -6.67
N LEU A 24 12.27 4.78 -7.45
CA LEU A 24 11.11 3.92 -7.19
C LEU A 24 11.48 2.43 -7.25
N ARG A 25 12.34 2.02 -8.19
CA ARG A 25 12.90 0.67 -8.25
C ARG A 25 13.59 0.30 -6.94
N ARG A 26 14.51 1.14 -6.46
CA ARG A 26 15.22 0.90 -5.19
C ARG A 26 14.25 0.82 -4.01
N MET A 27 13.23 1.65 -3.98
CA MET A 27 12.18 1.61 -2.95
C MET A 27 11.46 0.26 -2.97
N PHE A 28 10.95 -0.18 -4.13
CA PHE A 28 10.26 -1.48 -4.24
C PHE A 28 11.17 -2.68 -3.99
N GLU A 29 12.45 -2.61 -4.34
CA GLU A 29 13.43 -3.64 -3.98
C GLU A 29 13.70 -3.69 -2.47
N THR A 30 13.78 -2.52 -1.83
CA THR A 30 14.00 -2.39 -0.38
C THR A 30 12.83 -2.92 0.43
N TYR A 31 11.59 -2.62 -0.01
CA TYR A 31 10.37 -3.01 0.68
C TYR A 31 9.67 -4.21 0.04
N LYS A 32 10.38 -5.02 -0.76
CA LYS A 32 9.79 -6.16 -1.50
C LYS A 32 9.02 -7.12 -0.60
N ASP A 33 9.54 -7.37 0.61
CA ASP A 33 9.00 -8.35 1.55
C ASP A 33 7.82 -7.78 2.36
N THR A 34 7.62 -6.45 2.31
CA THR A 34 6.53 -5.74 2.98
C THR A 34 5.63 -4.97 2.01
N THR A 35 5.74 -5.28 0.71
CA THR A 35 4.86 -4.77 -0.33
C THR A 35 3.78 -5.81 -0.60
N LEU A 36 2.53 -5.41 -0.40
CA LEU A 36 1.36 -6.20 -0.74
C LEU A 36 0.74 -5.63 -2.02
N VAL A 37 0.50 -6.49 -3.00
CA VAL A 37 -0.06 -6.12 -4.30
C VAL A 37 -1.42 -6.78 -4.45
N ASN A 38 -2.43 -6.01 -4.83
CA ASN A 38 -3.75 -6.50 -5.17
C ASN A 38 -3.93 -6.46 -6.70
N SER A 39 -4.35 -7.57 -7.27
CA SER A 39 -4.57 -7.70 -8.71
C SER A 39 -5.94 -8.31 -9.00
N VAL A 40 -6.64 -7.76 -9.99
CA VAL A 40 -7.91 -8.28 -10.52
C VAL A 40 -7.68 -8.62 -11.98
N ASP A 41 -8.02 -9.84 -12.40
CA ASP A 41 -7.82 -10.33 -13.78
C ASP A 41 -6.39 -10.16 -14.31
N GLY A 42 -5.39 -10.23 -13.42
CA GLY A 42 -3.97 -10.08 -13.75
C GLY A 42 -3.47 -8.64 -13.80
N GLU A 43 -4.35 -7.64 -13.64
CA GLU A 43 -3.98 -6.23 -13.61
C GLU A 43 -3.88 -5.71 -12.17
N ILE A 44 -2.86 -4.89 -11.91
CA ILE A 44 -2.67 -4.25 -10.60
C ILE A 44 -3.81 -3.24 -10.39
N CYS A 45 -4.55 -3.40 -9.30
CA CYS A 45 -5.61 -2.49 -8.90
C CYS A 45 -5.26 -1.69 -7.63
N GLY A 46 -4.24 -2.13 -6.89
CA GLY A 46 -3.66 -1.40 -5.77
C GLY A 46 -2.43 -2.08 -5.18
N PHE A 47 -1.67 -1.33 -4.39
CA PHE A 47 -0.63 -1.88 -3.54
C PHE A 47 -0.52 -1.11 -2.22
N GLY A 48 0.07 -1.75 -1.21
CA GLY A 48 0.41 -1.14 0.06
C GLY A 48 1.80 -1.57 0.50
N ILE A 49 2.57 -0.62 1.03
CA ILE A 49 3.86 -0.88 1.67
C ILE A 49 3.68 -0.67 3.16
N TYR A 50 4.02 -1.68 3.95
CA TYR A 50 3.93 -1.61 5.40
C TYR A 50 5.28 -1.76 6.09
N GLN A 51 5.31 -1.32 7.34
CA GLN A 51 6.34 -1.62 8.31
C GLN A 51 5.72 -2.33 9.50
N GLU A 52 6.39 -3.37 9.96
CA GLU A 52 5.94 -4.17 11.09
C GLU A 52 6.60 -3.69 12.38
N TRP A 53 5.75 -3.43 13.38
CA TRP A 53 6.12 -3.09 14.75
C TRP A 53 5.57 -4.19 15.67
N PRO A 54 6.02 -4.29 16.94
CA PRO A 54 5.54 -5.32 17.85
C PRO A 54 4.00 -5.37 17.97
N ASP A 55 3.35 -4.21 18.10
CA ASP A 55 1.91 -4.11 18.39
C ASP A 55 1.07 -3.58 17.22
N LEU A 56 1.71 -3.17 16.11
CA LEU A 56 1.02 -2.59 14.97
C LEU A 56 1.71 -2.86 13.63
N LEU A 57 0.93 -2.73 12.56
CA LEU A 57 1.37 -2.64 11.17
C LEU A 57 1.08 -1.22 10.69
N ASN A 58 2.14 -0.50 10.32
CA ASN A 58 2.04 0.85 9.79
C ASN A 58 2.16 0.82 8.27
N PHE A 59 1.10 1.15 7.55
CA PHE A 59 1.16 1.35 6.10
C PHE A 59 1.79 2.71 5.82
N ILE A 60 3.00 2.70 5.27
CA ILE A 60 3.79 3.90 4.93
C ILE A 60 3.47 4.42 3.52
N CYS A 61 2.84 3.59 2.69
CA CYS A 61 2.37 3.98 1.37
C CYS A 61 1.20 3.08 0.99
N MET A 62 0.14 3.68 0.43
CA MET A 62 -0.96 2.95 -0.18
C MET A 62 -1.35 3.66 -1.48
N VAL A 63 -1.48 2.89 -2.55
CA VAL A 63 -1.88 3.39 -3.86
C VAL A 63 -2.98 2.49 -4.38
N GLY A 64 -4.08 3.08 -4.82
CA GLY A 64 -5.19 2.37 -5.42
C GLY A 64 -5.67 3.09 -6.67
N ASN A 65 -6.12 2.33 -7.66
CA ASN A 65 -6.86 2.88 -8.78
C ASN A 65 -8.18 3.47 -8.24
N PRO A 66 -8.51 4.76 -8.46
CA PRO A 66 -9.73 5.40 -7.97
C PRO A 66 -11.02 4.86 -8.60
N GLU A 67 -10.93 4.23 -9.77
CA GLU A 67 -12.05 3.50 -10.39
C GLU A 67 -12.24 2.11 -9.75
N GLY A 68 -11.17 1.59 -9.13
CA GLY A 68 -11.24 0.48 -8.21
C GLY A 68 -11.77 0.97 -6.86
N ASP A 69 -12.65 0.19 -6.26
CA ASP A 69 -13.14 0.48 -4.91
C ASP A 69 -11.95 0.54 -3.94
N VAL A 70 -11.49 1.75 -3.60
CA VAL A 70 -10.35 2.01 -2.70
C VAL A 70 -10.54 1.24 -1.38
N PHE A 71 -11.79 1.06 -0.97
CA PHE A 71 -12.17 0.27 0.20
C PHE A 71 -11.90 -1.23 0.00
N LYS A 72 -12.11 -1.79 -1.20
CA LYS A 72 -11.73 -3.18 -1.53
C LYS A 72 -10.22 -3.37 -1.59
N ASN A 73 -9.45 -2.37 -2.01
CA ASN A 73 -7.99 -2.41 -1.93
C ASN A 73 -7.50 -2.43 -0.48
N ILE A 74 -8.07 -1.57 0.37
CA ILE A 74 -7.81 -1.57 1.80
C ILE A 74 -8.25 -2.91 2.43
N ILE A 75 -9.41 -3.45 2.04
CA ILE A 75 -9.88 -4.77 2.51
C ILE A 75 -8.98 -5.91 2.03
N ALA A 76 -8.50 -5.90 0.79
CA ALA A 76 -7.58 -6.91 0.26
C ALA A 76 -6.20 -6.85 0.94
N LEU A 77 -5.70 -5.65 1.22
CA LEU A 77 -4.52 -5.42 2.05
C LEU A 77 -4.77 -5.83 3.52
N MET A 78 -5.99 -5.64 4.01
CA MET A 78 -6.46 -6.13 5.30
C MET A 78 -6.77 -7.63 5.28
N ASP A 79 -6.88 -8.34 4.16
CA ASP A 79 -7.02 -9.80 4.17
C ASP A 79 -5.66 -10.47 4.41
N ALA A 80 -4.56 -9.75 4.12
CA ALA A 80 -3.24 -10.10 4.66
C ALA A 80 -3.19 -10.06 6.21
N ARG A 81 -4.12 -9.37 6.89
CA ARG A 81 -4.35 -9.44 8.36
C ARG A 81 -4.61 -10.87 8.84
N CYS A 82 -5.21 -11.72 8.00
CA CYS A 82 -5.40 -13.13 8.32
C CYS A 82 -4.07 -13.87 8.53
N LYS A 83 -2.95 -13.31 8.07
CA LYS A 83 -1.59 -13.83 8.29
C LYS A 83 -0.89 -13.22 9.51
N ILE A 84 -1.42 -12.15 10.10
CA ILE A 84 -0.79 -11.43 11.22
C ILE A 84 -1.88 -11.14 12.27
N PRO A 85 -2.41 -12.17 12.95
CA PRO A 85 -3.33 -11.97 14.06
C PRO A 85 -2.68 -11.08 15.13
N ASP A 86 -3.51 -10.26 15.77
CA ASP A 86 -3.19 -9.44 16.96
C ASP A 86 -2.51 -8.07 16.77
N LYS A 87 -2.18 -7.64 15.55
CA LYS A 87 -1.62 -6.28 15.33
C LYS A 87 -2.65 -5.25 14.90
N LYS A 88 -2.57 -4.05 15.48
CA LYS A 88 -3.36 -2.88 15.03
C LYS A 88 -2.88 -2.46 13.65
N ILE A 89 -3.80 -2.15 12.74
CA ILE A 89 -3.44 -1.61 11.42
C ILE A 89 -3.65 -0.10 11.44
N VAL A 90 -2.59 0.65 11.14
CA VAL A 90 -2.61 2.11 11.09
C VAL A 90 -2.10 2.59 9.74
N PHE A 91 -2.64 3.72 9.29
CA PHE A 91 -2.12 4.48 8.16
C PHE A 91 -2.27 5.97 8.43
N PHE A 92 -1.45 6.78 7.78
CA PHE A 92 -1.56 8.23 7.84
C PHE A 92 -2.41 8.73 6.68
N ASP A 93 -3.53 9.40 6.98
CA ASP A 93 -4.35 10.10 5.99
C ASP A 93 -3.74 11.50 5.78
N GLU A 94 -2.97 11.66 4.71
CA GLU A 94 -2.31 12.92 4.36
C GLU A 94 -3.31 14.04 4.04
N THR A 95 -4.47 13.71 3.48
CA THR A 95 -5.54 14.68 3.18
C THR A 95 -6.11 15.33 4.43
N LYS A 96 -6.20 14.57 5.52
CA LYS A 96 -6.74 15.03 6.81
C LYS A 96 -5.65 15.31 7.85
N MET A 97 -4.39 15.01 7.51
CA MET A 97 -3.24 15.09 8.42
C MET A 97 -3.48 14.30 9.72
N GLU A 98 -4.11 13.13 9.65
CA GLU A 98 -4.48 12.32 10.82
C GLU A 98 -4.05 10.85 10.69
N LEU A 99 -3.63 10.25 11.81
CA LEU A 99 -3.41 8.81 11.86
C LEU A 99 -4.75 8.09 12.00
N LYS A 100 -5.09 7.25 11.02
CA LYS A 100 -6.30 6.43 11.05
C LYS A 100 -5.97 5.01 11.48
N ILE A 101 -6.82 4.48 12.35
CA ILE A 101 -6.79 3.08 12.78
C ILE A 101 -7.90 2.37 12.01
N LEU A 102 -7.55 1.40 11.17
CA LEU A 102 -8.51 0.65 10.35
C LEU A 102 -9.34 -0.35 11.18
N CYS A 103 -8.95 -0.63 12.41
CA CYS A 103 -9.73 -1.37 13.39
C CYS A 103 -9.33 -0.96 14.82
N PRO A 104 -10.11 -0.15 15.54
CA PRO A 104 -10.20 -0.32 16.99
C PRO A 104 -10.95 -1.65 17.22
N HIS A 105 -10.60 -2.39 18.26
CA HIS A 105 -11.34 -3.61 18.62
C HIS A 105 -12.83 -3.34 18.81
#